data_AF-A0A7W7VKZ0-F1
#
_entry.id   AF-A0A7W7VKZ0-F1
#
_cell.length_a   1.000
_cell.length_b   1.000
_cell.length_c   1.000
_cell.angle_alpha   90.00
_cell.angle_beta   90.00
_cell.angle_gamma   90.00
#
_symmetry.space_group_name_H-M   'P 1'
#
loop_
_entity.id
_entity.type
_entity.pdbx_description
1 polymer ?
#
loop_
_entity_poly.entity_id
_entity_poly.type
_entity_poly.pdbx_seq_one_letter_code
_entity_poly.pdbx_strand_id
1 'polypeptide(L)' 'MGFFLRVDDFDAAYRRMTAANVRFVTAPRAEPYGQIAVFLDIAGNRWDLLGPA' A
#
# COMPACT_ATOMS: atom_id res chain seq x y z
N MET A 1 -6.60 -4.64 -15.20
CA MET A 1 -6.51 -5.47 -13.99
C MET A 1 -5.95 -4.59 -12.88
N GLY A 2 -6.68 -4.44 -11.77
CA GLY A 2 -6.19 -3.74 -10.58
C GLY A 2 -5.64 -4.76 -9.58
N PHE A 3 -4.48 -4.49 -8.98
CA PHE A 3 -3.90 -5.35 -7.96
C PHE A 3 -4.14 -4.73 -6.59
N PHE A 4 -4.65 -5.54 -5.66
CA PHE A 4 -4.99 -5.09 -4.32
C PHE A 4 -4.33 -6.00 -3.30
N LEU A 5 -3.67 -5.41 -2.30
CA LEU A 5 -3.10 -6.09 -1.16
C LEU A 5 -3.79 -5.59 0.11
N ARG A 6 -4.58 -6.44 0.75
CA ARG A 6 -5.27 -6.09 2.00
C ARG A 6 -4.44 -6.54 3.19
N VAL A 7 -4.32 -5.67 4.19
CA VAL A 7 -3.56 -5.91 5.42
C VAL A 7 -4.38 -5.51 6.63
N ASP A 8 -4.18 -6.20 7.75
CA ASP A 8 -4.85 -5.88 9.02
C ASP A 8 -4.21 -4.67 9.72
N ASP A 9 -2.88 -4.50 9.57
CA ASP A 9 -2.15 -3.35 10.11
C ASP A 9 -1.43 -2.61 8.97
N PHE A 10 -2.03 -1.50 8.56
CA PHE A 10 -1.54 -0.70 7.45
C PHE A 10 -0.21 -0.02 7.77
N ASP A 11 -0.03 0.52 8.97
CA ASP A 11 1.21 1.21 9.34
C ASP A 11 2.38 0.23 9.42
N ALA A 12 2.16 -0.94 10.03
CA ALA A 12 3.18 -1.99 10.10
C ALA A 12 3.57 -2.49 8.70
N ALA A 13 2.59 -2.72 7.81
CA ALA A 13 2.86 -3.13 6.44
C ALA A 13 3.61 -2.04 5.66
N TYR A 14 3.14 -0.79 5.73
CA TYR A 14 3.76 0.35 5.07
C TYR A 14 5.22 0.56 5.51
N ARG A 15 5.49 0.48 6.81
CA ARG A 15 6.85 0.60 7.37
C ARG A 15 7.74 -0.55 6.94
N ARG A 16 7.24 -1.79 6.95
CA ARG A 16 7.99 -2.97 6.47
C ARG A 16 8.33 -2.85 5.00
N MET A 17 7.40 -2.39 4.17
CA MET A 17 7.60 -2.21 2.73
C MET A 17 8.58 -1.07 2.45
N THR A 18 8.44 0.04 3.16
CA THR A 18 9.38 1.18 3.09
C THR A 18 10.80 0.76 3.50
N ALA A 19 10.94 -0.01 4.58
CA ALA A 19 12.22 -0.55 5.04
C ALA A 19 12.83 -1.54 4.03
N ALA A 20 11.99 -2.22 3.23
CA ALA A 20 12.40 -3.09 2.13
C ALA A 20 12.66 -2.33 0.81
N ASN A 21 12.72 -0.99 0.83
CA ASN A 21 12.89 -0.13 -0.35
C ASN A 21 11.79 -0.28 -1.42
N VAL A 22 10.56 -0.64 -1.02
CA VAL A 22 9.42 -0.62 -1.93
C VAL A 22 9.09 0.81 -2.33
N ARG A 23 8.88 1.04 -3.63
CA ARG A 23 8.60 2.36 -4.17
C ARG A 23 7.11 2.68 -4.07
N PHE A 24 6.75 3.57 -3.15
CA PHE A 24 5.41 4.14 -3.09
C PHE A 24 5.26 5.29 -4.10
N VAL A 25 4.16 5.26 -4.86
CA VAL A 25 3.82 6.27 -5.87
C VAL A 25 2.99 7.39 -5.25
N THR A 26 2.23 7.07 -4.20
CA THR A 26 1.43 8.03 -3.44
C THR A 26 1.75 7.89 -1.95
N ALA A 27 1.70 9.00 -1.22
CA ALA A 27 1.68 8.94 0.23
C ALA A 27 0.42 8.17 0.71
N PRO A 28 0.50 7.49 1.86
CA PRO A 28 -0.68 6.87 2.46
C PRO A 28 -1.73 7.93 2.77
N ARG A 29 -2.99 7.65 2.40
CA ARG A 29 -4.15 8.50 2.68
C ARG A 29 -5.20 7.72 3.46
N ALA A 30 -5.89 8.39 4.38
CA ALA A 30 -7.04 7.84 5.07
C ALA A 30 -8.30 8.21 4.29
N GLU A 31 -9.09 7.21 3.92
CA GLU A 31 -10.37 7.36 3.24
C GLU A 31 -11.50 6.81 4.15
N PRO A 32 -12.78 7.14 3.90
CA PRO A 32 -13.90 6.66 4.72
C PRO A 32 -14.04 5.14 4.79
N TYR A 33 -13.40 4.42 3.87
CA TYR A 33 -13.40 2.96 3.75
C TYR A 33 -12.08 2.32 4.18
N GLY A 34 -11.16 3.08 4.79
CA GLY A 34 -9.88 2.61 5.33
C GLY A 34 -8.67 3.37 4.77
N GLN A 35 -7.48 2.93 5.18
CA GLN A 35 -6.23 3.51 4.69
C GLN A 35 -5.82 2.90 3.34
N ILE A 36 -5.32 3.75 2.44
CA ILE A 36 -4.86 3.34 1.11
C ILE A 36 -3.52 3.97 0.75
N ALA A 37 -2.62 3.17 0.15
CA ALA A 37 -1.39 3.63 -0.48
C ALA A 37 -1.12 2.86 -1.77
N VAL A 38 -0.57 3.53 -2.79
CA VAL A 38 -0.20 2.89 -4.05
C VAL A 38 1.31 2.69 -4.10
N PHE A 39 1.75 1.46 -4.39
CA PHE A 39 3.16 1.13 -4.60
C PHE A 39 3.39 0.43 -5.96
N LEU A 40 4.66 0.38 -6.37
CA LEU A 40 5.10 -0.35 -7.56
C LEU A 40 5.81 -1.63 -7.16
N ASP A 41 5.47 -2.73 -7.84
CA ASP A 41 6.27 -3.94 -7.78
C ASP A 41 7.53 -3.85 -8.67
N ILE A 42 8.33 -4.91 -8.66
CA ILE A 42 9.57 -5.01 -9.45
C ILE A 42 9.36 -4.99 -10.97
N ALA A 43 8.14 -5.30 -11.44
CA ALA A 43 7.76 -5.28 -12.85
C ALA A 43 7.12 -3.94 -13.25
N GLY A 44 6.96 -3.00 -12.30
CA GLY A 44 6.31 -1.71 -12.52
C GLY A 44 4.79 -1.76 -12.48
N ASN A 45 4.18 -2.85 -12.01
CA ASN A 45 2.74 -2.88 -11.80
C ASN A 45 2.37 -2.06 -10.57
N ARG A 46 1.22 -1.39 -10.63
CA ARG A 46 0.67 -0.63 -9.51
C ARG A 46 -0.19 -1.53 -8.63
N TRP A 47 0.07 -1.43 -7.34
CA TRP A 47 -0.63 -2.17 -6.30
C TRP A 47 -1.23 -1.20 -5.29
N ASP A 48 -2.49 -1.42 -4.95
CA ASP A 48 -3.19 -0.72 -3.88
C ASP A 48 -3.04 -1.51 -2.57
N LEU A 49 -2.29 -0.95 -1.62
CA LEU A 49 -2.25 -1.42 -0.23
C LEU A 49 -3.49 -0.87 0.48
N LEU A 50 -4.32 -1.75 1.03
CA LEU A 50 -5.57 -1.42 1.71
C LEU A 50 -5.51 -1.88 3.16
N GLY A 51 -5.68 -0.95 4.09
CA GLY A 51 -5.86 -1.22 5.51
C GLY A 51 -7.31 -1.56 5.87
N PRO A 52 -7.57 -1.94 7.13
CA PRO A 52 -8.94 -1.97 7.66
C PRO A 52 -9.56 -0.56 7.66
N ALA A 53 -10.90 -0.53 7.70
CA ALA A 53 -11.68 0.67 7.95
C ALA A 53 -11.74 0.98 9.45
#